data_AF-A0A8S1SX32-F1
#
_entry.id   AF-A0A8S1SX32-F1
#
_cell.length_a   1.000
_cell.length_b   1.000
_cell.length_c   1.000
_cell.angle_alpha   90.00
_cell.angle_beta   90.00
_cell.angle_gamma   90.00
#
_symmetry.space_group_name_H-M   'P 1'
#
loop_
_entity.id
_entity.type
_entity.pdbx_description
1 polymer ?
#
loop_
_entity_poly.entity_id
_entity_poly.type
_entity_poly.pdbx_seq_one_letter_code
_entity_poly.pdbx_strand_id
1 'polypeptide(L)'
;MGGAKVDSKDPVRGIISGGITGGIEICITYPTEYIKTMMQLYKEYSQKGVKYCIGETYRNFGIQGFYRGLTPLVTFSIPKVACRFGANEWLKNNVFTDRKSRFQTFCAGLGAGVFEAIVVVTPTETLKVKLIHDKLSKTPKYRGMIHGIGSIVNEMGLSGIYKGLIPTIVKQGSNQGIRFVVFEDTKKFIQKTFTFLPEPVTLLFSGGIAGAASVMCNTPVDVIKTQMQGLKAHQYNGVLDCCKQTYQHEGIRGFYKGTVPRLGRVVLDVAITFTLYDYIGRVLNLVWPPKH
;
A
#
# COMPACT_ATOMS: atom_id res chain seq x y z
N MET A 1 -32.01 -8.99 1.39
CA MET A 1 -31.11 -8.20 0.52
C MET A 1 -29.84 -9.00 0.29
N GLY A 2 -29.85 -9.86 -0.74
CA GLY A 2 -28.75 -10.76 -1.04
C GLY A 2 -27.61 -10.01 -1.71
N GLY A 3 -26.44 -9.98 -1.08
CA GLY A 3 -25.22 -9.50 -1.71
C GLY A 3 -24.94 -10.33 -2.96
N ALA A 4 -24.74 -9.64 -4.09
CA ALA A 4 -24.40 -10.26 -5.35
C ALA A 4 -22.99 -10.87 -5.21
N LYS A 5 -22.92 -12.12 -4.75
CA LYS A 5 -21.68 -12.90 -4.79
C LYS A 5 -21.30 -13.01 -6.26
N VAL A 6 -20.19 -12.38 -6.64
CA VAL A 6 -19.51 -12.72 -7.89
C VAL A 6 -19.24 -14.21 -7.83
N ASP A 7 -19.91 -14.95 -8.72
CA ASP A 7 -19.91 -16.41 -8.70
C ASP A 7 -18.47 -16.91 -8.79
N SER A 8 -18.06 -17.75 -7.84
CA SER A 8 -16.68 -18.23 -7.65
C SER A 8 -16.16 -19.10 -8.82
N LYS A 9 -16.98 -19.30 -9.85
CA LYS A 9 -16.69 -20.20 -10.99
C LYS A 9 -15.88 -19.55 -12.11
N ASP A 10 -15.65 -18.24 -12.09
CA ASP A 10 -14.89 -17.56 -13.15
C ASP A 10 -13.79 -16.63 -12.60
N PRO A 11 -12.56 -17.15 -12.40
CA PRO A 11 -11.46 -16.39 -11.80
C PRO A 11 -11.09 -15.13 -12.60
N VAL A 12 -11.36 -15.12 -13.90
CA VAL A 12 -11.15 -13.95 -14.77
C VAL A 12 -12.05 -12.78 -14.36
N ARG A 13 -13.31 -13.06 -14.00
CA ARG A 13 -14.28 -12.03 -13.57
C ARG A 13 -13.91 -11.44 -12.20
N GLY A 14 -13.37 -12.26 -11.30
CA GLY A 14 -12.81 -11.81 -10.02
C GLY A 14 -11.62 -10.86 -10.21
N ILE A 15 -10.70 -11.19 -11.13
CA ILE A 15 -9.53 -10.35 -11.44
C ILE A 15 -9.95 -9.03 -12.08
N ILE A 16 -10.88 -9.06 -13.05
CA ILE A 16 -11.36 -7.84 -13.72
C ILE A 16 -12.12 -6.94 -12.74
N SER A 17 -13.06 -7.48 -11.98
CA SER A 17 -13.81 -6.68 -10.99
C SER A 17 -12.90 -6.12 -9.89
N GLY A 18 -11.95 -6.91 -9.40
CA GLY A 18 -10.93 -6.47 -8.44
C GLY A 18 -10.02 -5.39 -9.01
N GLY A 19 -9.60 -5.51 -10.28
CA GLY A 19 -8.78 -4.53 -10.97
C GLY A 19 -9.48 -3.20 -11.20
N ILE A 20 -10.75 -3.23 -11.65
CA ILE A 20 -11.57 -2.01 -11.83
C ILE A 20 -11.83 -1.36 -10.47
N THR A 21 -12.18 -2.16 -9.45
CA THR A 21 -12.38 -1.68 -8.08
C THR A 21 -11.15 -0.96 -7.56
N GLY A 22 -9.98 -1.59 -7.65
CA GLY A 22 -8.71 -1.01 -7.22
C GLY A 22 -8.33 0.23 -8.02
N GLY A 23 -8.58 0.25 -9.33
CA GLY A 23 -8.34 1.42 -10.16
C GLY A 23 -9.17 2.63 -9.73
N ILE A 24 -10.47 2.43 -9.48
CA ILE A 24 -11.38 3.51 -9.03
C ILE A 24 -11.04 3.95 -7.61
N GLU A 25 -10.76 3.01 -6.70
CA GLU A 25 -10.34 3.29 -5.33
C GLU A 25 -9.08 4.17 -5.31
N ILE A 26 -8.05 3.79 -6.07
CA ILE A 26 -6.83 4.59 -6.22
C ILE A 26 -7.18 5.97 -6.76
N CYS A 27 -8.01 6.09 -7.80
CA CYS A 27 -8.40 7.41 -8.33
C CYS A 27 -9.04 8.31 -7.26
N ILE A 28 -9.90 7.76 -6.41
CA ILE A 28 -10.57 8.51 -5.34
C ILE A 28 -9.59 8.90 -4.23
N THR A 29 -8.68 8.01 -3.83
CA THR A 29 -7.76 8.23 -2.71
C THR A 29 -6.47 8.97 -3.11
N TYR A 30 -6.18 9.05 -4.41
CA TYR A 30 -4.93 9.59 -4.93
C TYR A 30 -4.67 11.06 -4.58
N PRO A 31 -5.64 12.00 -4.62
CA PRO A 31 -5.39 13.39 -4.25
C PRO A 31 -4.82 13.54 -2.84
N THR A 32 -5.32 12.75 -1.88
CA THR A 32 -4.80 12.73 -0.51
C THR A 32 -3.38 12.17 -0.45
N GLU A 33 -3.09 11.15 -1.24
CA GLU A 33 -1.75 10.58 -1.34
C GLU A 33 -0.75 11.52 -2.01
N TYR A 34 -1.17 12.25 -3.03
CA TYR A 34 -0.38 13.28 -3.69
C TYR A 34 0.01 14.38 -2.70
N ILE A 35 -0.95 14.95 -1.97
CA ILE A 35 -0.70 15.99 -0.96
C ILE A 35 0.26 15.49 0.12
N LYS A 36 0.05 14.26 0.63
CA LYS A 36 0.96 13.64 1.59
C LYS A 36 2.38 13.52 1.03
N THR A 37 2.52 13.06 -0.21
CA THR A 37 3.82 12.88 -0.88
C THR A 37 4.52 14.24 -1.06
N MET A 38 3.78 15.28 -1.46
CA MET A 38 4.29 16.65 -1.58
C MET A 38 4.83 17.20 -0.27
N MET A 39 4.06 17.04 0.82
CA MET A 39 4.49 17.47 2.15
C MET A 39 5.70 16.68 2.66
N GLN A 40 5.84 15.41 2.28
CA GLN A 40 6.97 14.58 2.65
C GLN A 40 8.24 14.89 1.85
N LEU A 41 8.11 15.28 0.58
CA LEU A 41 9.24 15.58 -0.30
C LEU A 41 9.75 17.01 -0.13
N TYR A 42 8.84 17.99 0.10
CA TYR A 42 9.19 19.40 0.09
C TYR A 42 8.96 20.07 1.46
N LYS A 43 10.06 20.48 2.09
CA LYS A 43 10.06 21.16 3.40
C LYS A 43 9.19 22.42 3.43
N GLU A 44 9.19 23.19 2.34
CA GLU A 44 8.40 24.42 2.24
C GLU A 44 6.89 24.17 2.34
N TYR A 45 6.39 23.13 1.65
CA TYR A 45 4.99 22.71 1.73
C TYR A 45 4.65 22.13 3.10
N SER A 46 5.58 21.43 3.74
CA SER A 46 5.39 20.93 5.11
C SER A 46 5.26 22.04 6.14
N GLN A 47 5.98 23.16 5.99
CA GLN A 47 5.95 24.29 6.93
C GLN A 47 4.69 25.15 6.76
N LYS A 48 4.27 25.40 5.52
CA LYS A 48 3.09 26.23 5.21
C LYS A 48 1.76 25.46 5.38
N GLY A 49 1.84 24.13 5.46
CA GLY A 49 0.72 23.25 5.82
C GLY A 49 -0.16 22.81 4.64
N VAL A 50 -1.12 21.92 4.95
CA VAL A 50 -1.98 21.24 3.98
C VAL A 50 -2.78 22.22 3.10
N LYS A 51 -3.38 23.25 3.71
CA LYS A 51 -4.20 24.25 2.99
C LYS A 51 -3.40 25.00 1.94
N TYR A 52 -2.15 25.36 2.26
CA TYR A 52 -1.25 25.99 1.31
C TYR A 52 -0.92 25.04 0.16
N CYS A 53 -0.60 23.77 0.46
CA CYS A 53 -0.32 22.78 -0.58
C CYS A 53 -1.49 22.58 -1.56
N ILE A 54 -2.73 22.56 -1.03
CA ILE A 54 -3.93 22.45 -1.86
C ILE A 54 -4.11 23.71 -2.72
N GLY A 55 -4.05 24.90 -2.12
CA GLY A 55 -4.23 26.17 -2.82
C GLY A 55 -3.18 26.40 -3.91
N GLU A 56 -1.92 26.11 -3.61
CA GLU A 56 -0.81 26.28 -4.55
C GLU A 56 -0.89 25.27 -5.71
N THR A 57 -1.25 24.01 -5.41
CA THR A 57 -1.45 22.99 -6.46
C THR A 57 -2.61 23.37 -7.39
N TYR A 58 -3.72 23.84 -6.81
CA TYR A 58 -4.88 24.27 -7.59
C TYR A 58 -4.57 25.51 -8.43
N ARG A 59 -3.85 26.49 -7.88
CA ARG A 59 -3.48 27.73 -8.59
C ARG A 59 -2.51 27.50 -9.74
N ASN A 60 -1.53 26.62 -9.56
CA ASN A 60 -0.49 26.39 -10.57
C ASN A 60 -0.89 25.35 -11.61
N PHE A 61 -1.69 24.34 -11.23
CA PHE A 61 -1.93 23.15 -12.05
C PHE A 61 -3.39 22.72 -12.14
N GLY A 62 -4.31 23.43 -11.48
CA GLY A 62 -5.74 23.09 -11.45
C GLY A 62 -6.03 21.73 -10.83
N ILE A 63 -7.22 21.19 -11.13
CA ILE A 63 -7.69 19.89 -10.60
C ILE A 63 -6.83 18.72 -11.12
N GLN A 64 -6.34 18.81 -12.36
CA GLN A 64 -5.46 17.79 -12.94
C GLN A 64 -4.10 17.70 -12.24
N GLY A 65 -3.69 18.75 -11.53
CA GLY A 65 -2.48 18.76 -10.70
C GLY A 65 -2.47 17.66 -9.64
N PHE A 66 -3.61 17.37 -9.02
CA PHE A 66 -3.73 16.35 -7.96
C PHE A 66 -3.59 14.92 -8.47
N TYR A 67 -3.74 14.69 -9.78
CA TYR A 67 -3.66 13.37 -10.42
C TYR A 67 -2.30 13.09 -11.07
N ARG A 68 -1.30 13.96 -10.82
CA ARG A 68 0.07 13.79 -11.34
C ARG A 68 0.75 12.61 -10.67
N GLY A 69 1.12 11.59 -11.47
CA GLY A 69 1.75 10.36 -10.98
C GLY A 69 0.77 9.24 -10.65
N LEU A 70 -0.51 9.39 -11.01
CA LEU A 70 -1.53 8.35 -10.87
C LEU A 70 -1.26 7.13 -11.77
N THR A 71 -0.75 7.34 -12.98
CA THR A 71 -0.63 6.29 -14.02
C THR A 71 0.19 5.08 -13.56
N PRO A 72 1.38 5.22 -12.93
CA PRO A 72 2.12 4.08 -12.39
C PRO A 72 1.33 3.30 -11.33
N LEU A 73 0.60 3.99 -10.44
CA LEU A 73 -0.13 3.32 -9.35
C LEU A 73 -1.29 2.47 -9.86
N VAL A 74 -2.08 3.00 -10.78
CA VAL A 74 -3.20 2.26 -11.38
C VAL A 74 -2.66 1.09 -12.20
N THR A 75 -1.65 1.31 -13.04
CA THR A 75 -1.07 0.28 -13.91
C THR A 75 -0.46 -0.89 -13.12
N PHE A 76 0.25 -0.59 -12.03
CA PHE A 76 0.92 -1.61 -11.23
C PHE A 76 0.08 -2.17 -10.06
N SER A 77 -1.14 -1.68 -9.85
CA SER A 77 -2.02 -2.17 -8.78
C SER A 77 -2.35 -3.66 -8.92
N ILE A 78 -2.74 -4.10 -10.12
CA ILE A 78 -3.08 -5.49 -10.42
C ILE A 78 -1.83 -6.39 -10.37
N PRO A 79 -0.71 -6.07 -11.06
CA PRO A 79 0.53 -6.85 -10.94
C PRO A 79 1.00 -7.01 -9.50
N LYS A 80 0.87 -5.95 -8.68
CA LYS A 80 1.28 -5.96 -7.27
C LYS A 80 0.49 -7.00 -6.47
N VAL A 81 -0.83 -6.99 -6.61
CA VAL A 81 -1.71 -7.94 -5.92
C VAL A 81 -1.46 -9.37 -6.40
N ALA A 82 -1.31 -9.56 -7.71
CA ALA A 82 -1.02 -10.86 -8.30
C ALA A 82 0.31 -11.45 -7.79
N CYS A 83 1.40 -10.66 -7.80
CA CYS A 83 2.70 -11.11 -7.31
C CYS A 83 2.65 -11.49 -5.84
N ARG A 84 1.95 -10.70 -5.01
CA ARG A 84 1.81 -10.95 -3.57
C ARG A 84 1.11 -12.27 -3.27
N PHE A 85 -0.09 -12.48 -3.79
CA PHE A 85 -0.87 -13.67 -3.48
C PHE A 85 -0.31 -14.89 -4.18
N GLY A 86 0.11 -14.76 -5.45
CA GLY A 86 0.77 -15.83 -6.20
C GLY A 86 2.06 -16.30 -5.54
N ALA A 87 2.95 -15.40 -5.13
CA ALA A 87 4.18 -15.78 -4.44
C ALA A 87 3.91 -16.42 -3.07
N ASN A 88 2.94 -15.91 -2.32
CA ASN A 88 2.57 -16.48 -1.02
C ASN A 88 2.01 -17.91 -1.15
N GLU A 89 1.14 -18.16 -2.14
CA GLU A 89 0.61 -19.50 -2.40
C GLU A 89 1.70 -20.45 -2.89
N TRP A 90 2.55 -19.99 -3.82
CA TRP A 90 3.66 -20.79 -4.32
C TRP A 90 4.64 -21.17 -3.20
N LEU A 91 4.99 -20.22 -2.32
CA LEU A 91 5.88 -20.48 -1.18
C LEU A 91 5.26 -21.46 -0.17
N LYS A 92 3.96 -21.34 0.12
CA LYS A 92 3.26 -22.26 1.04
C LYS A 92 3.08 -23.66 0.47
N ASN A 93 3.02 -23.81 -0.85
CA ASN A 93 2.82 -25.11 -1.47
C ASN A 93 4.14 -25.85 -1.75
N ASN A 94 5.23 -25.12 -2.03
CA ASN A 94 6.50 -25.74 -2.47
C ASN A 94 7.63 -25.69 -1.43
N VAL A 95 7.64 -24.69 -0.54
CA VAL A 95 8.77 -24.46 0.39
C VAL A 95 8.34 -24.61 1.85
N PHE A 96 7.18 -24.06 2.20
CA PHE A 96 6.66 -23.97 3.56
C PHE A 96 5.35 -24.75 3.68
N THR A 97 5.45 -26.08 3.51
CA THR A 97 4.31 -26.99 3.43
C THR A 97 3.53 -27.15 4.75
N ASP A 98 4.12 -26.83 5.89
CA ASP A 98 3.43 -26.92 7.18
C ASP A 98 2.67 -25.61 7.52
N ARG A 99 1.41 -25.56 7.09
CA ARG A 99 0.47 -24.47 7.35
C ARG A 99 0.05 -24.32 8.83
N LYS A 100 0.47 -25.24 9.72
CA LYS A 100 0.24 -25.10 11.16
C LYS A 100 1.33 -24.28 11.85
N SER A 101 2.53 -24.21 11.27
CA SER A 101 3.64 -23.47 11.85
C SER A 101 3.54 -21.96 11.57
N ARG A 102 3.34 -21.17 12.62
CA ARG A 102 3.31 -19.69 12.56
C ARG A 102 4.57 -19.10 11.91
N PHE A 103 5.72 -19.73 12.16
CA PHE A 103 7.01 -19.30 11.59
C PHE A 103 7.05 -19.52 10.08
N GLN A 104 6.53 -20.64 9.59
CA GLN A 104 6.48 -20.92 8.15
C GLN A 104 5.50 -19.99 7.42
N THR A 105 4.33 -19.72 8.00
CA THR A 105 3.40 -18.69 7.47
C THR A 105 4.06 -17.32 7.43
N PHE A 106 4.81 -16.95 8.47
CA PHE A 106 5.57 -15.69 8.50
C PHE A 106 6.61 -15.63 7.38
N CYS A 107 7.43 -16.67 7.23
CA CYS A 107 8.46 -16.74 6.20
C CYS A 107 7.87 -16.71 4.78
N ALA A 108 6.74 -17.41 4.55
CA ALA A 108 6.03 -17.34 3.28
C ALA A 108 5.49 -15.92 2.99
N GLY A 109 4.90 -15.27 4.00
CA GLY A 109 4.43 -13.89 3.89
C GLY A 109 5.57 -12.89 3.66
N LEU A 110 6.71 -13.10 4.31
CA LEU A 110 7.92 -12.29 4.15
C LEU A 110 8.49 -12.48 2.74
N GLY A 111 8.65 -13.72 2.27
CA GLY A 111 9.13 -14.03 0.92
C GLY A 111 8.23 -13.45 -0.18
N ALA A 112 6.91 -13.55 0.01
CA ALA A 112 5.95 -12.92 -0.89
C ALA A 112 6.08 -11.40 -0.91
N GLY A 113 6.29 -10.77 0.25
CA GLY A 113 6.54 -9.32 0.36
C GLY A 113 7.86 -8.88 -0.28
N VAL A 114 8.92 -9.68 -0.17
CA VAL A 114 10.22 -9.44 -0.83
C VAL A 114 10.06 -9.52 -2.35
N PHE A 115 9.38 -10.55 -2.85
CA PHE A 115 9.15 -10.71 -4.28
C PHE A 115 8.29 -9.57 -4.85
N GLU A 116 7.19 -9.24 -4.18
CA GLU A 116 6.35 -8.08 -4.50
C GLU A 116 7.17 -6.78 -4.54
N ALA A 117 8.07 -6.61 -3.56
CA ALA A 117 8.92 -5.43 -3.46
C ALA A 117 9.84 -5.28 -4.68
N ILE A 118 10.55 -6.35 -5.04
CA ILE A 118 11.53 -6.35 -6.14
C ILE A 118 10.83 -6.17 -7.48
N VAL A 119 9.76 -6.92 -7.75
CA VAL A 119 9.18 -6.99 -9.09
C VAL A 119 8.30 -5.77 -9.39
N VAL A 120 7.54 -5.29 -8.40
CA VAL A 120 6.48 -4.31 -8.66
C VAL A 120 6.62 -3.04 -7.83
N VAL A 121 6.83 -3.14 -6.52
CA VAL A 121 6.70 -1.95 -5.65
C VAL A 121 7.85 -0.98 -5.84
N THR A 122 9.10 -1.45 -5.84
CA THR A 122 10.27 -0.58 -6.03
C THR A 122 10.25 0.19 -7.36
N PRO A 123 10.01 -0.44 -8.53
CA PRO A 123 9.90 0.32 -9.77
C PRO A 123 8.73 1.32 -9.75
N THR A 124 7.58 0.92 -9.20
CA THR A 124 6.39 1.79 -9.13
C THR A 124 6.63 3.01 -8.25
N GLU A 125 7.21 2.83 -7.06
CA GLU A 125 7.51 3.91 -6.12
C GLU A 125 8.55 4.88 -6.70
N THR A 126 9.63 4.36 -7.30
CA THR A 126 10.66 5.18 -7.94
C THR A 126 10.10 5.99 -9.11
N LEU A 127 9.27 5.39 -9.96
CA LEU A 127 8.62 6.08 -11.08
C LEU A 127 7.67 7.17 -10.62
N LYS A 128 6.83 6.86 -9.62
CA LYS A 128 5.91 7.84 -9.01
C LYS A 128 6.68 9.06 -8.52
N VAL A 129 7.71 8.87 -7.71
CA VAL A 129 8.49 9.99 -7.13
C VAL A 129 9.18 10.81 -8.23
N LYS A 130 9.81 10.16 -9.22
CA LYS A 130 10.51 10.84 -10.31
C LYS A 130 9.55 11.61 -11.23
N LEU A 131 8.40 11.03 -11.57
CA LEU A 131 7.39 11.70 -12.41
C LEU A 131 6.74 12.89 -11.68
N ILE A 132 6.51 12.79 -10.38
CA ILE A 132 6.02 13.91 -9.56
C ILE A 132 7.08 15.02 -9.54
N HIS A 133 8.33 14.69 -9.20
CA HIS A 133 9.41 15.66 -9.12
C HIS A 133 9.69 16.37 -10.46
N ASP A 134 9.72 15.62 -11.56
CA ASP A 134 9.98 16.17 -12.90
C ASP A 134 8.88 17.13 -13.36
N LYS A 135 7.61 16.80 -13.11
CA LYS A 135 6.49 17.70 -13.45
C LYS A 135 6.37 18.94 -12.54
N LEU A 136 7.09 18.96 -11.42
CA LEU A 136 7.24 20.12 -10.54
C LEU A 136 8.51 20.94 -10.87
N SER A 137 9.41 20.39 -11.67
CA SER A 137 10.56 21.11 -12.19
C SER A 137 10.11 22.20 -13.17
N LYS A 138 10.87 23.30 -13.23
CA LYS A 138 10.66 24.37 -14.22
C LYS A 138 10.82 23.88 -15.67
N THR A 139 11.53 22.77 -15.86
CA THR A 139 11.78 22.12 -17.15
C THR A 139 11.43 20.63 -17.05
N PRO A 140 10.18 20.23 -17.36
CA PRO A 140 9.78 18.83 -17.31
C PRO A 140 10.46 18.02 -18.44
N LYS A 141 11.13 16.93 -18.09
CA LYS A 141 11.84 16.05 -19.04
C LYS A 141 11.01 14.84 -19.48
N TYR A 142 10.07 14.38 -18.66
CA TYR A 142 9.30 13.17 -18.92
C TYR A 142 7.92 13.49 -19.52
N ARG A 143 7.69 13.02 -20.74
CA ARG A 143 6.40 13.16 -21.45
C ARG A 143 5.30 12.22 -20.91
N GLY A 144 5.67 11.18 -20.17
CA GLY A 144 4.74 10.19 -19.60
C GLY A 144 5.47 9.06 -18.88
N MET A 145 4.72 8.05 -18.43
CA MET A 145 5.27 6.91 -17.69
C MET A 145 6.24 6.08 -18.54
N ILE A 146 5.84 5.71 -19.77
CA ILE A 146 6.66 4.86 -20.65
C ILE A 146 7.95 5.57 -21.04
N HIS A 147 7.85 6.84 -21.45
CA HIS A 147 9.01 7.67 -21.73
C HIS A 147 9.87 7.88 -20.48
N GLY A 148 9.25 8.05 -19.31
CA GLY A 148 9.96 8.15 -18.03
C GLY A 148 10.78 6.91 -17.71
N ILE A 149 10.20 5.72 -17.89
CA ILE A 149 10.93 4.44 -17.72
C ILE A 149 12.12 4.39 -18.68
N GLY A 150 11.91 4.62 -19.98
CA GLY A 150 12.96 4.58 -20.99
C GLY A 150 14.09 5.58 -20.70
N SER A 151 13.75 6.83 -20.38
CA SER A 151 14.73 7.85 -20.02
C SER A 151 15.51 7.51 -18.74
N ILE A 152 14.86 6.97 -17.72
CA ILE A 152 15.54 6.57 -16.47
C ILE A 152 16.52 5.43 -16.73
N VAL A 153 16.12 4.43 -17.52
CA VAL A 153 17.00 3.30 -17.88
C VAL A 153 18.18 3.78 -18.71
N ASN A 154 17.97 4.70 -19.66
CA ASN A 154 19.03 5.24 -20.50
C ASN A 154 20.00 6.15 -19.72
N GLU A 155 19.53 6.94 -18.75
CA GLU A 155 20.37 7.87 -17.98
C GLU A 155 21.08 7.23 -16.78
N MET A 156 20.40 6.32 -16.07
CA MET A 156 20.86 5.79 -14.77
C MET A 156 20.97 4.26 -14.73
N GLY A 157 20.66 3.58 -15.84
CA GLY A 157 20.56 2.13 -15.90
C GLY A 157 19.46 1.55 -14.99
N LEU A 158 19.47 0.22 -14.83
CA LEU A 158 18.57 -0.49 -13.93
C LEU A 158 18.76 -0.07 -12.46
N SER A 159 19.99 0.30 -12.07
CA SER A 159 20.28 0.83 -10.73
C SER A 159 19.40 2.05 -10.39
N GLY A 160 19.10 2.90 -11.38
CA GLY A 160 18.23 4.06 -11.22
C GLY A 160 16.77 3.75 -10.86
N ILE A 161 16.26 2.56 -11.19
CA ILE A 161 14.91 2.09 -10.87
C ILE A 161 14.89 1.44 -9.47
N TYR A 162 15.96 0.73 -9.12
CA TYR A 162 16.10 0.00 -7.87
C TYR A 162 16.70 0.82 -6.71
N LYS A 163 16.85 2.14 -6.88
CA LYS A 163 17.23 3.03 -5.76
C LYS A 163 16.16 2.96 -4.66
N GLY A 164 16.58 2.51 -3.47
CA GLY A 164 15.67 2.31 -2.33
C GLY A 164 15.10 0.89 -2.20
N LEU A 165 15.62 -0.09 -2.97
CA LEU A 165 15.16 -1.47 -2.90
C LEU A 165 15.23 -2.04 -1.47
N ILE A 166 16.36 -1.90 -0.77
CA ILE A 166 16.56 -2.44 0.59
C ILE A 166 15.49 -1.91 1.57
N PRO A 167 15.29 -0.58 1.72
CA PRO A 167 14.25 -0.08 2.62
C PRO A 167 12.83 -0.46 2.18
N THR A 168 12.58 -0.67 0.89
CA THR A 168 11.28 -1.16 0.40
C THR A 168 11.08 -2.64 0.74
N ILE A 169 12.10 -3.48 0.57
CA ILE A 169 12.06 -4.90 0.95
C ILE A 169 11.80 -5.05 2.44
N VAL A 170 12.55 -4.33 3.29
CA VAL A 170 12.37 -4.42 4.75
C VAL A 170 10.95 -4.02 5.15
N LYS A 171 10.46 -2.91 4.59
CA LYS A 171 9.11 -2.40 4.89
C LYS A 171 8.01 -3.34 4.39
N GLN A 172 8.08 -3.79 3.14
CA GLN A 172 7.04 -4.64 2.56
C GLN A 172 7.09 -6.06 3.13
N GLY A 173 8.28 -6.64 3.27
CA GLY A 173 8.47 -7.96 3.86
C GLY A 173 7.94 -8.05 5.28
N SER A 174 8.29 -7.08 6.15
CA SER A 174 7.81 -7.07 7.54
C SER A 174 6.29 -6.88 7.63
N ASN A 175 5.75 -5.93 6.85
CA ASN A 175 4.33 -5.64 6.80
C ASN A 175 3.51 -6.87 6.40
N GLN A 176 3.99 -7.63 5.40
CA GLN A 176 3.30 -8.79 4.85
C GLN A 176 3.45 -10.03 5.72
N GLY A 177 4.65 -10.27 6.27
CA GLY A 177 4.86 -11.37 7.22
C GLY A 177 3.90 -11.28 8.41
N ILE A 178 3.82 -10.11 9.05
CA ILE A 178 2.91 -9.89 10.19
C ILE A 178 1.44 -10.04 9.76
N ARG A 179 1.07 -9.43 8.64
CA ARG A 179 -0.32 -9.45 8.16
C ARG A 179 -0.80 -10.87 7.86
N PHE A 180 0.01 -11.70 7.20
CA PHE A 180 -0.41 -13.07 6.89
C PHE A 180 -0.51 -13.97 8.13
N VAL A 181 0.41 -13.83 9.09
CA VAL A 181 0.34 -14.57 10.37
C VAL A 181 -0.92 -14.21 11.14
N VAL A 182 -1.13 -12.91 11.39
CA VAL A 182 -2.29 -12.45 12.17
C VAL A 182 -3.58 -12.80 11.45
N PHE A 183 -3.61 -12.71 10.12
CA PHE A 183 -4.78 -13.10 9.32
C PHE A 183 -5.12 -14.58 9.50
N GLU A 184 -4.14 -15.48 9.38
CA GLU A 184 -4.37 -16.92 9.53
C GLU A 184 -4.77 -17.31 10.95
N ASP A 185 -4.09 -16.77 11.96
CA ASP A 185 -4.40 -17.05 13.36
C ASP A 185 -5.80 -16.55 13.72
N THR A 186 -6.15 -15.33 13.29
CA THR A 186 -7.48 -14.76 13.51
C THR A 186 -8.55 -15.53 12.75
N LYS A 187 -8.29 -15.93 11.50
CA LYS A 187 -9.22 -16.73 10.70
C LYS A 187 -9.51 -18.08 11.39
N LYS A 188 -8.45 -18.79 11.82
CA LYS A 188 -8.57 -20.07 12.55
C LYS A 188 -9.35 -19.89 13.86
N PHE A 189 -9.07 -18.83 14.61
CA PHE A 189 -9.78 -18.52 15.86
C PHE A 189 -11.28 -18.26 15.63
N ILE A 190 -11.62 -17.38 14.68
CA ILE A 190 -13.02 -17.05 14.38
C ILE A 190 -13.77 -18.29 13.85
N GLN A 191 -13.16 -19.08 12.96
CA GLN A 191 -13.81 -20.30 12.44
C GLN A 191 -14.04 -21.36 13.52
N LYS A 192 -13.17 -21.43 14.54
CA LYS A 192 -13.31 -22.36 15.66
C LYS A 192 -14.35 -21.90 16.69
N THR A 193 -14.40 -20.60 16.98
CA THR A 193 -15.29 -20.03 18.02
C THR A 193 -16.68 -19.69 17.49
N PHE A 194 -16.78 -19.26 16.23
CA PHE A 194 -18.00 -18.76 15.62
C PHE A 194 -18.30 -19.50 14.31
N THR A 195 -18.63 -20.79 14.43
CA THR A 195 -18.90 -21.68 13.28
C THR A 195 -20.12 -21.26 12.45
N PHE A 196 -21.00 -20.43 12.99
CA PHE A 196 -22.20 -19.92 12.30
C PHE A 196 -21.93 -18.71 11.40
N LEU A 197 -20.74 -18.09 11.48
CA LEU A 197 -20.44 -16.91 10.67
C LEU A 197 -20.20 -17.31 9.20
N PRO A 198 -20.80 -16.60 8.24
CA PRO A 198 -20.51 -16.78 6.83
C PRO A 198 -19.02 -16.51 6.54
N GLU A 199 -18.43 -17.30 5.63
CA GLU A 199 -17.01 -17.16 5.26
C GLU A 199 -16.58 -15.72 4.90
N PRO A 200 -17.36 -14.91 4.15
CA PRO A 200 -16.99 -13.52 3.86
C PRO A 200 -16.86 -12.65 5.11
N VAL A 201 -17.69 -12.89 6.12
CA VAL A 201 -17.67 -12.15 7.39
C VAL A 201 -16.43 -12.53 8.19
N THR A 202 -16.10 -13.82 8.23
CA THR A 202 -14.86 -14.30 8.85
C THR A 202 -13.61 -13.70 8.19
N LEU A 203 -13.58 -13.65 6.86
CA LEU A 203 -12.48 -13.05 6.08
C LEU A 203 -12.35 -11.54 6.32
N LEU A 204 -13.47 -10.84 6.46
CA LEU A 204 -13.50 -9.40 6.73
C LEU A 204 -12.90 -9.10 8.11
N PHE A 205 -13.36 -9.77 9.16
CA PHE A 205 -12.85 -9.56 10.52
C PHE A 205 -11.40 -9.99 10.67
N SER A 206 -11.01 -11.14 10.09
CA SER A 206 -9.61 -11.57 10.10
C SER A 206 -8.72 -10.61 9.32
N GLY A 207 -9.20 -10.08 8.18
CA GLY A 207 -8.53 -9.05 7.40
C GLY A 207 -8.36 -7.73 8.15
N GLY A 208 -9.42 -7.27 8.82
CA GLY A 208 -9.42 -6.04 9.61
C GLY A 208 -8.48 -6.10 10.80
N ILE A 209 -8.53 -7.18 11.59
CA ILE A 209 -7.64 -7.41 12.74
C ILE A 209 -6.19 -7.53 12.28
N ALA A 210 -5.92 -8.27 11.20
CA ALA A 210 -4.58 -8.37 10.62
C ALA A 210 -4.06 -7.02 10.14
N GLY A 211 -4.92 -6.20 9.51
CA GLY A 211 -4.58 -4.84 9.10
C GLY A 211 -4.24 -3.94 10.28
N ALA A 212 -5.07 -3.96 11.33
CA ALA A 212 -4.84 -3.17 12.54
C ALA A 212 -3.56 -3.58 13.27
N ALA A 213 -3.33 -4.89 13.45
CA ALA A 213 -2.12 -5.41 14.08
C ALA A 213 -0.86 -5.04 13.28
N SER A 214 -0.92 -5.18 11.95
CA SER A 214 0.17 -4.78 11.05
C SER A 214 0.50 -3.28 11.17
N VAL A 215 -0.54 -2.42 11.24
CA VAL A 215 -0.38 -0.98 11.48
C VAL A 215 0.27 -0.73 12.84
N MET A 216 -0.20 -1.38 13.91
CA MET A 216 0.36 -1.22 15.25
C MET A 216 1.84 -1.59 15.29
N CYS A 217 2.23 -2.72 14.69
CA CYS A 217 3.63 -3.15 14.67
C CYS A 217 4.53 -2.24 13.83
N ASN A 218 4.04 -1.71 12.71
CA ASN A 218 4.85 -0.91 11.80
C ASN A 218 4.90 0.58 12.14
N THR A 219 3.96 1.09 12.94
CA THR A 219 3.90 2.53 13.25
C THR A 219 5.16 3.05 13.97
N PRO A 220 5.75 2.35 14.96
CA PRO A 220 7.00 2.78 15.57
C PRO A 220 8.13 2.96 14.56
N VAL A 221 8.28 2.00 13.64
CA VAL A 221 9.31 2.03 12.58
C VAL A 221 9.06 3.19 11.62
N ASP A 222 7.80 3.40 11.21
CA ASP A 222 7.41 4.51 10.35
C ASP A 222 7.68 5.87 11.03
N VAL A 223 7.41 6.01 12.33
CA VAL A 223 7.68 7.24 13.10
C VAL A 223 9.18 7.53 13.14
N ILE A 224 10.02 6.56 13.53
CA ILE A 224 11.48 6.74 13.57
C ILE A 224 12.02 7.10 12.19
N LYS A 225 11.57 6.40 11.14
CA LYS A 225 11.94 6.70 9.76
C LYS A 225 11.57 8.14 9.38
N THR A 226 10.37 8.59 9.73
CA THR A 226 9.92 9.96 9.41
C THR A 226 10.68 11.03 10.18
N GLN A 227 11.06 10.77 11.44
CA GLN A 227 11.88 11.69 12.24
C GLN A 227 13.30 11.82 11.64
N MET A 228 13.90 10.70 11.27
CA MET A 228 15.22 10.65 10.64
C MET A 228 15.27 11.23 9.23
N GLN A 229 14.16 11.17 8.48
CA GLN A 229 14.05 11.79 7.15
C GLN A 229 13.54 13.26 7.23
N GLY A 230 13.20 13.72 8.43
CA GLY A 230 12.54 15.00 8.66
C GLY A 230 13.50 16.19 8.73
N LEU A 231 12.92 17.37 9.00
CA LEU A 231 13.65 18.62 9.21
C LEU A 231 14.70 18.52 10.34
N LYS A 232 14.41 17.71 11.35
CA LYS A 232 15.24 17.47 12.54
C LYS A 232 16.27 16.35 12.37
N ALA A 233 16.47 15.83 11.16
CA ALA A 233 17.42 14.73 10.91
C ALA A 233 18.83 15.00 11.48
N HIS A 234 19.30 16.24 11.41
CA HIS A 234 20.61 16.67 11.92
C HIS A 234 20.75 16.57 13.45
N GLN A 235 19.65 16.40 14.18
CA GLN A 235 19.63 16.25 15.64
C GLN A 235 19.80 14.78 16.09
N TYR A 236 19.84 13.84 15.14
CA TYR A 236 19.95 12.41 15.41
C TYR A 236 21.22 11.85 14.80
N ASN A 237 22.08 11.25 15.62
CA ASN A 237 23.31 10.58 15.18
C ASN A 237 23.07 9.14 14.68
N GLY A 238 21.81 8.73 14.55
CA GLY A 238 21.41 7.43 14.03
C GLY A 238 20.04 6.97 14.50
N VAL A 239 19.65 5.77 14.08
CA VAL A 239 18.35 5.15 14.42
C VAL A 239 18.21 4.98 15.94
N LEU A 240 19.25 4.46 16.60
CA LEU A 240 19.24 4.19 18.04
C LEU A 240 19.17 5.47 18.89
N ASP A 241 19.86 6.52 18.44
CA ASP A 241 19.81 7.84 19.07
C ASP A 241 18.42 8.47 18.91
N CYS A 242 17.85 8.40 17.71
CA CYS A 242 16.47 8.83 17.46
C CYS A 242 15.47 8.07 18.34
N CYS A 243 15.61 6.74 18.50
CA CYS A 243 14.78 5.94 19.39
C CYS A 243 14.90 6.39 20.84
N LYS A 244 16.14 6.56 21.34
CA LYS A 244 16.41 6.96 22.72
C LYS A 244 15.84 8.34 23.02
N GLN A 245 16.08 9.32 22.15
CA GLN A 245 15.55 10.67 22.29
C GLN A 245 14.01 10.68 22.22
N THR A 246 13.40 9.92 21.31
CA THR A 246 11.93 9.81 21.21
C THR A 246 11.34 9.24 22.50
N TYR A 247 11.95 8.19 23.06
CA TYR A 247 11.51 7.60 24.31
C TYR A 247 11.68 8.58 25.49
N GLN A 248 12.79 9.32 25.55
CA GLN A 248 13.05 10.27 26.63
C GLN A 248 12.15 11.51 26.59
N HIS A 249 11.85 12.05 25.40
CA HIS A 249 11.05 13.27 25.25
C HIS A 249 9.54 13.01 25.21
N GLU A 250 9.11 11.90 24.61
CA GLU A 250 7.69 11.64 24.30
C GLU A 250 7.16 10.33 24.88
N GLY A 251 8.04 9.51 25.47
CA GLY A 251 7.71 8.18 25.98
C GLY A 251 7.24 7.22 24.89
N ILE A 252 6.57 6.14 25.32
CA ILE A 252 6.01 5.12 24.41
C ILE A 252 4.99 5.72 23.45
N ARG A 253 4.24 6.75 23.88
CA ARG A 253 3.24 7.43 23.05
C ARG A 253 3.85 8.13 21.83
N GLY A 254 5.11 8.55 21.91
CA GLY A 254 5.86 9.13 20.78
C GLY A 254 5.93 8.19 19.58
N PHE A 255 6.18 6.90 19.81
CA PHE A 255 6.27 5.88 18.75
C PHE A 255 4.95 5.57 18.07
N TYR A 256 3.82 5.89 18.70
CA TYR A 256 2.48 5.64 18.17
C TYR A 256 1.79 6.93 17.70
N LYS A 257 2.51 8.05 17.60
CA LYS A 257 1.98 9.28 17.01
C LYS A 257 1.58 9.04 15.55
N GLY A 258 0.33 9.38 15.24
CA GLY A 258 -0.24 9.17 13.89
C GLY A 258 -0.88 7.79 13.66
N THR A 259 -0.97 6.92 14.69
CA THR A 259 -1.66 5.63 14.58
C THR A 259 -3.14 5.79 14.24
N VAL A 260 -3.86 6.67 14.93
CA VAL A 260 -5.30 6.91 14.72
C VAL A 260 -5.61 7.35 13.28
N PRO A 261 -4.98 8.39 12.71
CA PRO A 261 -5.26 8.77 11.32
C PRO A 261 -4.83 7.68 10.32
N ARG A 262 -3.81 6.88 10.65
CA ARG A 262 -3.40 5.74 9.81
C ARG A 262 -4.44 4.62 9.82
N LEU A 263 -4.95 4.24 10.98
CA LEU A 263 -6.04 3.26 11.10
C LEU A 263 -7.31 3.77 10.42
N GLY A 264 -7.66 5.05 10.61
CA GLY A 264 -8.80 5.67 9.93
C GLY A 264 -8.69 5.58 8.40
N ARG A 265 -7.50 5.85 7.85
CA ARG A 265 -7.25 5.63 6.41
C ARG A 265 -7.46 4.17 6.01
N VAL A 266 -6.89 3.21 6.74
CA VAL A 266 -7.05 1.78 6.40
C VAL A 266 -8.51 1.36 6.42
N VAL A 267 -9.30 1.81 7.39
CA VAL A 267 -10.73 1.53 7.48
C VAL A 267 -11.48 2.13 6.28
N LEU A 268 -11.17 3.37 5.92
CA LEU A 268 -11.77 4.05 4.77
C LEU A 268 -11.41 3.36 3.44
N ASP A 269 -10.14 3.00 3.24
CA ASP A 269 -9.66 2.28 2.05
C ASP A 269 -10.42 0.93 1.91
N VAL A 270 -10.60 0.20 3.02
CA VAL A 270 -11.35 -1.06 3.05
C VAL A 270 -12.84 -0.82 2.74
N ALA A 271 -13.47 0.18 3.36
CA ALA A 271 -14.89 0.47 3.14
C ALA A 271 -15.18 0.86 1.68
N ILE A 272 -14.33 1.68 1.08
CA ILE A 272 -14.43 2.07 -0.34
C ILE A 272 -14.28 0.83 -1.22
N THR A 273 -13.26 0.01 -0.97
CA THR A 273 -13.00 -1.21 -1.76
C THR A 273 -14.20 -2.15 -1.74
N PHE A 274 -14.78 -2.43 -0.57
CA PHE A 274 -15.93 -3.34 -0.47
C PHE A 274 -17.18 -2.78 -1.14
N THR A 275 -17.45 -1.48 -0.95
CA THR A 275 -18.62 -0.82 -1.57
C THR A 275 -18.51 -0.83 -3.10
N LEU A 276 -17.33 -0.51 -3.62
CA LEU A 276 -17.06 -0.53 -5.05
C LEU A 276 -17.10 -1.95 -5.61
N TYR A 277 -16.56 -2.94 -4.90
CA TYR A 277 -16.58 -4.33 -5.35
C TYR A 277 -18.01 -4.88 -5.47
N ASP A 278 -18.89 -4.61 -4.49
CA ASP A 278 -20.30 -5.02 -4.57
C ASP A 278 -21.03 -4.28 -5.71
N TYR A 279 -20.78 -2.98 -5.87
CA TYR A 279 -21.39 -2.20 -6.96
C TYR A 279 -20.93 -2.70 -8.35
N ILE A 280 -19.63 -2.90 -8.54
CA ILE A 280 -19.06 -3.42 -9.79
C ILE A 280 -19.53 -4.85 -10.03
N GLY A 281 -19.64 -5.68 -9.00
CA GLY A 281 -20.21 -7.02 -9.11
C GLY A 281 -21.64 -7.01 -9.63
N ARG A 282 -22.49 -6.10 -9.12
CA ARG A 282 -23.87 -5.91 -9.62
C ARG A 282 -23.92 -5.44 -11.07
N VAL A 283 -23.09 -4.46 -11.43
CA VAL A 283 -23.00 -3.95 -12.82
C VAL A 283 -22.49 -5.05 -13.75
N LEU A 284 -21.48 -5.80 -13.34
CA LEU A 284 -20.92 -6.89 -14.13
C LEU A 284 -21.94 -8.00 -14.36
N ASN A 285 -22.79 -8.31 -13.38
CA ASN A 285 -23.88 -9.27 -13.54
C ASN A 285 -24.97 -8.82 -14.54
N LEU A 286 -25.14 -7.51 -14.74
CA LEU A 286 -26.06 -6.97 -15.75
C LEU A 286 -25.46 -7.04 -17.16
N VAL A 287 -24.18 -6.73 -17.30
CA VAL A 287 -23.48 -6.66 -18.60
C VAL A 287 -23.02 -8.04 -19.07
N TRP A 288 -22.63 -8.91 -18.14
CA TRP A 288 -22.20 -10.27 -18.37
C TRP A 288 -22.94 -11.15 -17.36
N PRO A 289 -24.05 -11.81 -17.72
CA PRO A 289 -24.73 -12.71 -16.80
C PRO A 289 -23.86 -13.94 -16.51
N PRO A 290 -23.82 -14.48 -15.27
CA PRO A 290 -23.19 -15.76 -15.02
C PRO A 290 -23.84 -16.84 -15.88
N LYS A 291 -23.03 -17.62 -16.61
CA LYS A 291 -23.51 -18.84 -17.29
C LYS A 291 -23.88 -19.84 -16.19
N HIS A 292 -25.13 -20.32 -16.22
CA HIS A 292 -25.67 -21.33 -15.30
C HIS A 292 -24.84 -22.62 -15.32
#